data_AF-D1C7M7-F1
#
_entry.id   AF-D1C7M7-F1
#
_cell.length_a   1.000
_cell.length_b   1.000
_cell.length_c   1.000
_cell.angle_alpha   90.00
_cell.angle_beta   90.00
_cell.angle_gamma   90.00
#
_symmetry.space_group_name_H-M   'P 1'
#
loop_
_entity.id
_entity.type
_entity.pdbx_description
1 polymer ?
#
loop_
_entity_poly.entity_id
_entity_poly.type
_entity_poly.pdbx_seq_one_letter_code
_entity_poly.pdbx_strand_id
1 'polypeptide(L)'
;MTQRRFGIWDLIFLLVLLVSPPAAVFHLSQGRYAQAFIAVVAFGVGLVALVWSLTREPVVEAPHPPRPPHRRRPRRQPQRDAEGRVQDWLAVGVLSGFVATAVMTVTFLVGYGFAAVFASSAPDAGFLATWFDALINNPLTRATQSNLPAAIALHFVAGIVWAVVYTGLVEPRLHGPGWRRGLIFAVVPWLFSLFVFLPVVGGGFLGLAIDAGPLPIIGNLILHAAYGVTLGEVTVAEGLMSEGDRVRDPAEPAALSHVQRMIALAVVPGLLIGAVVGLLTAPVVAPGFAPASVAVVGAVVGCVTGVLLGSFSWTTSGPEEA
;
A
#
# COMPACT_ATOMS: atom_id res chain seq x y z
N MET A 1 -15.06 30.18 6.70
CA MET A 1 -14.76 28.83 6.19
C MET A 1 -16.06 28.13 5.83
N THR A 2 -16.38 27.96 4.55
CA THR A 2 -17.39 26.99 4.13
C THR A 2 -16.72 25.62 4.14
N GLN A 3 -16.98 24.80 5.16
CA GLN A 3 -16.64 23.38 5.13
C GLN A 3 -17.18 22.81 3.83
N ARG A 4 -16.31 22.39 2.90
CA ARG A 4 -16.75 21.64 1.73
C ARG A 4 -17.24 20.30 2.27
N ARG A 5 -18.55 20.21 2.49
CA ARG A 5 -19.18 18.99 2.99
C ARG A 5 -18.95 17.91 1.96
N PHE A 6 -18.32 16.83 2.40
CA PHE A 6 -18.10 15.63 1.59
C PHE A 6 -19.44 15.20 1.01
N GLY A 7 -19.60 15.38 -0.30
CA GLY A 7 -20.87 15.21 -0.98
C GLY A 7 -21.08 13.75 -1.38
N ILE A 8 -22.34 13.41 -1.67
CA ILE A 8 -22.67 12.11 -2.27
C ILE A 8 -21.90 11.90 -3.60
N TRP A 9 -21.60 13.00 -4.29
CA TRP A 9 -20.83 13.02 -5.53
C TRP A 9 -19.35 12.67 -5.36
N ASP A 10 -18.72 13.10 -4.25
CA ASP A 10 -17.32 12.73 -3.94
C ASP A 10 -17.22 11.22 -3.67
N LEU A 11 -18.24 10.67 -2.98
CA LEU A 11 -18.34 9.23 -2.73
C LEU A 11 -18.52 8.44 -4.04
N ILE A 12 -19.47 8.83 -4.89
CA ILE A 12 -19.71 8.20 -6.20
C ILE A 12 -18.42 8.22 -7.04
N PHE A 13 -17.75 9.36 -7.07
CA PHE A 13 -16.49 9.54 -7.80
C PHE A 13 -15.40 8.59 -7.31
N LEU A 14 -15.17 8.49 -5.99
CA LEU A 14 -14.20 7.56 -5.42
C LEU A 14 -14.58 6.10 -5.69
N LEU A 15 -15.87 5.77 -5.66
CA LEU A 15 -16.36 4.41 -5.93
C LEU A 15 -16.12 4.03 -7.40
N VAL A 16 -16.37 4.94 -8.33
CA VAL A 16 -16.03 4.77 -9.75
C VAL A 16 -14.51 4.61 -9.93
N LEU A 17 -13.71 5.47 -9.29
CA LEU A 17 -12.25 5.39 -9.35
C LEU A 17 -11.73 4.03 -8.84
N LEU A 18 -12.33 3.52 -7.76
CA LEU A 18 -11.95 2.27 -7.12
C LEU A 18 -12.34 1.03 -7.95
N VAL A 19 -13.49 1.06 -8.62
CA VAL A 19 -14.01 -0.07 -9.42
C VAL A 19 -13.39 -0.11 -10.82
N SER A 20 -12.94 1.02 -11.35
CA SER A 20 -12.43 1.12 -12.73
C SER A 20 -11.24 0.18 -13.02
N PRO A 21 -10.22 0.03 -12.15
CA PRO A 21 -9.11 -0.89 -12.39
C PRO A 21 -9.51 -2.38 -12.46
N PRO A 22 -10.27 -2.97 -11.50
CA PRO A 22 -10.73 -4.35 -11.63
C PRO A 22 -11.68 -4.55 -12.82
N ALA A 23 -12.53 -3.57 -13.15
CA ALA A 23 -13.36 -3.62 -14.36
C ALA A 23 -12.51 -3.66 -15.64
N ALA A 24 -11.42 -2.89 -15.70
CA ALA A 24 -10.50 -2.91 -16.83
C ALA A 24 -9.87 -4.31 -17.03
N VAL A 25 -9.39 -4.92 -15.95
CA VAL A 25 -8.79 -6.28 -16.00
C VAL A 25 -9.83 -7.33 -16.40
N PHE A 26 -11.04 -7.26 -15.85
CA PHE A 26 -12.12 -8.15 -16.22
C PHE A 26 -12.46 -8.05 -17.71
N HIS A 27 -12.63 -6.85 -18.25
CA HIS A 27 -12.92 -6.69 -19.67
C HIS A 27 -11.75 -7.12 -20.56
N LEU A 28 -10.51 -6.89 -20.12
CA LEU A 28 -9.32 -7.33 -20.85
C LEU A 28 -9.26 -8.87 -20.93
N SER A 29 -9.54 -9.57 -19.82
CA SER A 29 -9.50 -11.04 -19.78
C SER A 29 -10.61 -11.70 -20.61
N GLN A 30 -11.73 -11.00 -20.82
CA GLN A 30 -12.83 -11.45 -21.67
C GLN A 30 -12.66 -11.07 -23.15
N GLY A 31 -11.51 -10.52 -23.56
CA GLY A 31 -11.28 -10.02 -24.93
C GLY A 31 -12.10 -8.79 -25.30
N ARG A 32 -12.72 -8.12 -24.32
CA ARG A 32 -13.57 -6.93 -24.49
C ARG A 32 -12.72 -5.66 -24.44
N TYR A 33 -11.78 -5.52 -25.37
CA TYR A 33 -10.74 -4.47 -25.36
C TYR A 33 -11.29 -3.05 -25.30
N ALA A 34 -12.39 -2.75 -26.00
CA ALA A 34 -12.99 -1.41 -25.99
C ALA A 34 -13.46 -0.99 -24.59
N GLN A 35 -14.02 -1.91 -23.81
CA GLN A 35 -14.49 -1.63 -22.46
C GLN A 35 -13.37 -1.61 -21.44
N ALA A 36 -12.36 -2.46 -21.64
CA ALA A 36 -11.12 -2.39 -20.86
C ALA A 36 -10.48 -1.00 -21.03
N PHE A 37 -10.41 -0.50 -22.27
CA PHE A 37 -9.90 0.84 -22.58
C PHE A 37 -10.73 1.94 -21.90
N ILE A 38 -12.06 1.90 -21.99
CA ILE A 38 -12.94 2.86 -21.32
C ILE A 38 -12.69 2.88 -19.81
N ALA A 39 -12.57 1.71 -19.18
CA ALA A 39 -12.32 1.60 -17.75
C ALA A 39 -10.94 2.18 -17.35
N VAL A 40 -9.89 1.94 -18.15
CA VAL A 40 -8.56 2.55 -17.95
C VAL A 40 -8.62 4.07 -18.09
N VAL A 41 -9.31 4.59 -19.12
CA VAL A 41 -9.46 6.04 -19.34
C VAL A 41 -10.26 6.67 -18.20
N ALA A 42 -11.36 6.05 -17.76
CA ALA A 42 -12.17 6.53 -16.65
C ALA A 42 -11.34 6.59 -15.35
N PHE A 43 -10.52 5.56 -15.10
CA PHE A 43 -9.58 5.56 -13.98
C PHE A 43 -8.56 6.71 -14.09
N GLY A 44 -7.92 6.88 -15.25
CA GLY A 44 -6.91 7.92 -15.48
C GLY A 44 -7.48 9.34 -15.33
N VAL A 45 -8.63 9.62 -15.94
CA VAL A 45 -9.33 10.91 -15.82
C VAL A 45 -9.75 11.16 -14.38
N GLY A 46 -10.31 10.15 -13.71
CA GLY A 46 -10.66 10.24 -12.30
C GLY A 46 -9.42 10.49 -11.43
N LEU A 47 -8.29 9.86 -11.71
CA LEU A 47 -7.07 10.04 -10.92
C LEU A 47 -6.53 11.47 -11.09
N VAL A 48 -6.52 11.99 -12.32
CA VAL A 48 -6.13 13.37 -12.61
C VAL A 48 -7.08 14.37 -11.94
N ALA A 49 -8.39 14.15 -12.02
CA ALA A 49 -9.38 15.02 -11.38
C ALA A 49 -9.27 14.99 -9.86
N LEU A 50 -9.01 13.81 -9.28
CA LEU A 50 -8.76 13.64 -7.85
C LEU A 50 -7.52 14.44 -7.47
N VAL A 51 -6.36 14.16 -8.08
CA VAL A 51 -5.10 14.86 -7.81
C VAL A 51 -5.27 16.38 -7.94
N TRP A 52 -5.88 16.85 -9.03
CA TRP A 52 -6.14 18.28 -9.26
C TRP A 52 -7.03 18.91 -8.19
N SER A 53 -8.07 18.21 -7.75
CA SER A 53 -8.95 18.68 -6.67
C SER A 53 -8.23 18.71 -5.32
N LEU A 54 -7.25 17.82 -5.11
CA LEU A 54 -6.52 17.70 -3.86
C LEU A 54 -5.33 18.66 -3.77
N THR A 55 -4.76 19.09 -4.89
CA THR A 55 -3.59 20.00 -4.96
C THR A 55 -3.96 21.49 -5.04
N ARG A 56 -5.23 21.84 -5.21
CA ARG A 56 -5.67 23.24 -5.12
C ARG A 56 -5.76 23.66 -3.65
N GLU A 57 -4.69 24.24 -3.12
CA GLU A 57 -4.74 24.90 -1.81
C GLU A 57 -5.65 26.15 -1.86
N PRO A 58 -6.53 26.35 -0.87
CA PRO A 58 -7.08 27.67 -0.63
C PRO A 58 -5.99 28.56 -0.05
N VAL A 59 -5.59 29.60 -0.79
CA VAL A 59 -4.67 30.64 -0.31
C VAL A 59 -5.27 31.28 0.95
N VAL A 60 -4.68 31.01 2.12
CA VAL A 60 -5.00 31.70 3.36
C VAL A 60 -3.71 32.29 3.92
N GLU A 61 -3.56 33.59 3.73
CA GLU A 61 -2.49 34.37 4.32
C GLU A 61 -2.97 34.94 5.67
N ALA A 62 -2.32 34.57 6.76
CA ALA A 62 -2.55 35.19 8.06
C ALA A 62 -1.24 35.33 8.87
N PRO A 63 -1.02 36.47 9.57
CA PRO A 63 0.25 36.76 10.25
C PRO A 63 0.47 35.91 11.51
N HIS A 64 1.70 35.49 11.76
CA HIS A 64 2.09 34.75 12.96
C HIS A 64 2.53 35.68 14.11
N PRO A 65 1.96 35.59 15.32
CA PRO A 65 2.52 36.21 16.53
C PRO A 65 3.71 35.39 17.11
N PRO A 66 4.60 36.01 17.90
CA PRO A 66 5.79 35.35 18.46
C PRO A 66 5.44 34.31 19.54
N ARG A 67 6.13 33.15 19.52
CA ARG A 67 5.89 32.01 20.41
C ARG A 67 6.75 32.07 21.70
N PRO A 68 6.20 31.73 22.88
CA PRO A 68 6.94 31.63 24.14
C PRO A 68 7.70 30.29 24.31
N PRO A 69 8.61 30.17 25.31
CA PRO A 69 9.61 29.11 25.39
C PRO A 69 9.06 27.72 25.73
N HIS A 70 9.76 26.70 25.22
CA HIS A 70 9.43 25.28 25.25
C HIS A 70 9.22 24.68 26.66
N ARG A 71 8.03 24.11 26.90
CA ARG A 71 7.78 23.13 27.97
C ARG A 71 7.80 21.70 27.41
N ARG A 72 8.32 20.77 28.24
CA ARG A 72 8.52 19.32 28.05
C ARG A 72 7.62 18.67 26.99
N ARG A 73 8.23 18.04 25.97
CA ARG A 73 7.58 17.46 24.78
C ARG A 73 6.69 16.25 25.15
N PRO A 74 5.34 16.35 25.12
CA PRO A 74 4.50 15.16 24.97
C PRO A 74 4.76 14.52 23.61
N ARG A 75 4.44 13.23 23.46
CA ARG A 75 4.55 12.42 22.23
C ARG A 75 4.16 13.27 21.01
N ARG A 76 5.14 13.68 20.19
CA ARG A 76 4.91 14.59 19.05
C ARG A 76 3.92 13.93 18.10
N GLN A 77 2.78 14.57 17.87
CA GLN A 77 1.91 14.26 16.74
C GLN A 77 2.32 15.18 15.58
N PRO A 78 2.16 14.74 14.31
CA PRO A 78 2.43 15.58 13.15
C PRO A 78 1.64 16.90 13.21
N GLN A 79 2.26 18.00 12.80
CA GLN A 79 1.54 19.25 12.57
C GLN A 79 0.42 19.04 11.54
N ARG A 80 -0.77 19.51 11.90
CA ARG A 80 -1.98 19.38 11.10
C ARG A 80 -2.35 20.70 10.41
N ASP A 81 -2.93 20.62 9.23
CA ASP A 81 -3.55 21.77 8.53
C ASP A 81 -4.86 22.20 9.21
N ALA A 82 -5.49 23.24 8.69
CA ALA A 82 -6.76 23.76 9.23
C ALA A 82 -7.91 22.74 9.19
N GLU A 83 -7.79 21.69 8.39
CA GLU A 83 -8.76 20.60 8.26
C GLU A 83 -8.38 19.37 9.09
N GLY A 84 -7.27 19.43 9.85
CA GLY A 84 -6.79 18.33 10.68
C GLY A 84 -5.96 17.29 9.92
N ARG A 85 -5.62 17.51 8.65
CA ARG A 85 -4.77 16.62 7.85
C ARG A 85 -3.31 16.84 8.16
N VAL A 86 -2.50 15.81 7.98
CA VAL A 86 -1.04 15.93 7.99
C VAL A 86 -0.59 16.93 6.91
N GLN A 87 0.44 17.72 7.15
CA GLN A 87 1.03 18.53 6.07
C GLN A 87 1.58 17.63 4.95
N ASP A 88 1.51 18.09 3.70
CA ASP A 88 1.92 17.33 2.51
C ASP A 88 1.25 15.94 2.40
N TRP A 89 0.03 15.80 2.93
CA TRP A 89 -0.69 14.53 3.09
C TRP A 89 -0.80 13.68 1.82
N LEU A 90 -0.78 14.29 0.63
CA LEU A 90 -0.82 13.56 -0.63
C LEU A 90 0.49 12.80 -0.86
N ALA A 91 1.63 13.49 -0.72
CA ALA A 91 2.95 12.88 -0.83
C ALA A 91 3.15 11.82 0.28
N VAL A 92 2.76 12.16 1.52
CA VAL A 92 2.76 11.23 2.65
C VAL A 92 1.89 10.01 2.35
N GLY A 93 0.69 10.20 1.77
CA GLY A 93 -0.22 9.13 1.41
C GLY A 93 0.32 8.22 0.32
N VAL A 94 0.91 8.78 -0.73
CA VAL A 94 1.54 8.00 -1.81
C VAL A 94 2.71 7.16 -1.28
N LEU A 95 3.60 7.78 -0.50
CA LEU A 95 4.76 7.09 0.08
C LEU A 95 4.32 6.00 1.08
N SER A 96 3.41 6.34 1.99
CA SER A 96 2.88 5.39 2.97
C SER A 96 2.14 4.23 2.30
N GLY A 97 1.40 4.51 1.22
CA GLY A 97 0.71 3.50 0.42
C GLY A 97 1.68 2.55 -0.27
N PHE A 98 2.71 3.08 -0.92
CA PHE A 98 3.74 2.26 -1.55
C PHE A 98 4.40 1.32 -0.54
N VAL A 99 4.82 1.84 0.62
CA VAL A 99 5.46 1.04 1.68
C VAL A 99 4.49 -0.01 2.24
N ALA A 100 3.25 0.38 2.55
CA ALA A 100 2.24 -0.54 3.07
C ALA A 100 1.88 -1.67 2.09
N THR A 101 1.76 -1.36 0.80
CA THR A 101 1.49 -2.36 -0.23
C THR A 101 2.67 -3.31 -0.43
N ALA A 102 3.89 -2.80 -0.33
CA ALA A 102 5.07 -3.63 -0.42
C ALA A 102 5.19 -4.60 0.79
N VAL A 103 4.86 -4.14 2.01
CA VAL A 103 4.74 -5.02 3.18
C VAL A 103 3.61 -6.05 3.03
N MET A 104 2.45 -5.64 2.49
CA MET A 104 1.36 -6.56 2.17
C MET A 104 1.79 -7.61 1.15
N THR A 105 2.59 -7.22 0.14
CA THR A 105 3.16 -8.14 -0.86
C THR A 105 4.08 -9.16 -0.21
N VAL A 106 5.00 -8.73 0.66
CA VAL A 106 5.87 -9.67 1.40
C VAL A 106 5.03 -10.63 2.26
N THR A 107 4.01 -10.10 2.95
CA THR A 107 3.08 -10.90 3.76
C THR A 107 2.34 -11.94 2.90
N PHE A 108 1.90 -11.55 1.71
CA PHE A 108 1.29 -12.45 0.72
C PHE A 108 2.26 -13.54 0.28
N LEU A 109 3.50 -13.21 -0.05
CA LEU A 109 4.50 -14.19 -0.48
C LEU A 109 4.81 -15.21 0.63
N VAL A 110 4.94 -14.75 1.88
CA VAL A 110 5.13 -15.65 3.04
C VAL A 110 3.90 -16.55 3.23
N GLY A 111 2.69 -16.00 3.17
CA GLY A 111 1.45 -16.77 3.28
C GLY A 111 1.27 -17.77 2.14
N TYR A 112 1.63 -17.40 0.92
CA TYR A 112 1.61 -18.27 -0.26
C TYR A 112 2.63 -19.41 -0.12
N GLY A 113 3.86 -19.10 0.30
CA GLY A 113 4.88 -20.11 0.56
C GLY A 113 4.47 -21.09 1.66
N PHE A 114 3.86 -20.59 2.74
CA PHE A 114 3.28 -21.42 3.78
C PHE A 114 2.19 -22.34 3.21
N ALA A 115 1.23 -21.80 2.46
CA ALA A 115 0.17 -22.59 1.83
C ALA A 115 0.73 -23.68 0.89
N ALA A 116 1.77 -23.37 0.12
CA ALA A 116 2.42 -24.31 -0.78
C ALA A 116 3.07 -25.51 -0.07
N VAL A 117 3.56 -25.34 1.16
CA VAL A 117 4.13 -26.44 1.96
C VAL A 117 3.05 -27.42 2.41
N PHE A 118 1.84 -26.94 2.68
CA PHE A 118 0.73 -27.75 3.20
C PHE A 118 -0.27 -28.19 2.13
N ALA A 119 -0.18 -27.65 0.92
CA ALA A 119 -1.04 -28.02 -0.19
C ALA A 119 -0.83 -29.48 -0.61
N SER A 120 -1.94 -30.21 -0.79
CA SER A 120 -1.91 -31.56 -1.37
C SER A 120 -3.20 -31.83 -2.14
N SER A 121 -3.05 -32.38 -3.34
CA SER A 121 -4.14 -32.85 -4.20
C SER A 121 -4.29 -34.38 -4.18
N ALA A 122 -3.66 -35.07 -3.23
CA ALA A 122 -3.75 -36.53 -3.12
C ALA A 122 -5.19 -36.97 -2.79
N PRO A 123 -5.68 -38.13 -3.30
CA PRO A 123 -7.04 -38.59 -3.03
C PRO A 123 -7.38 -38.80 -1.55
N ASP A 124 -6.36 -39.07 -0.73
CA ASP A 124 -6.43 -39.29 0.72
C ASP A 124 -6.00 -38.07 1.54
N ALA A 125 -5.77 -36.92 0.90
CA ALA A 125 -5.40 -35.69 1.60
C ALA A 125 -6.51 -35.23 2.56
N GLY A 126 -6.11 -34.77 3.74
CA GLY A 126 -7.04 -34.17 4.69
C GLY A 126 -7.59 -32.83 4.19
N PHE A 127 -8.76 -32.43 4.69
CA PHE A 127 -9.47 -31.22 4.25
C PHE A 127 -8.62 -29.94 4.25
N LEU A 128 -7.74 -29.76 5.25
CA LEU A 128 -6.85 -28.59 5.32
C LEU A 128 -5.86 -28.55 4.15
N ALA A 129 -5.29 -29.71 3.78
CA ALA A 129 -4.33 -29.78 2.69
C ALA A 129 -5.01 -29.52 1.34
N THR A 130 -6.25 -30.03 1.16
CA THR A 130 -7.08 -29.74 -0.01
C THR A 130 -7.47 -28.26 -0.07
N TRP A 131 -7.77 -27.62 1.07
CA TRP A 131 -8.06 -26.17 1.09
C TRP A 131 -6.84 -25.33 0.74
N PHE A 132 -5.65 -25.68 1.23
CA PHE A 132 -4.42 -25.00 0.84
C PHE A 132 -4.11 -25.20 -0.65
N ASP A 133 -4.35 -26.40 -1.18
CA ASP A 133 -4.24 -26.69 -2.61
C ASP A 133 -5.20 -25.81 -3.41
N ALA A 134 -6.48 -25.80 -3.08
CA ALA A 134 -7.48 -24.95 -3.73
C ALA A 134 -7.14 -23.44 -3.62
N LEU A 135 -6.55 -22.99 -2.51
CA LEU A 135 -6.16 -21.60 -2.30
C LEU A 135 -5.06 -21.14 -3.26
N ILE A 136 -4.11 -22.01 -3.59
CA ILE A 136 -2.99 -21.67 -4.49
C ILE A 136 -3.22 -22.13 -5.93
N ASN A 137 -4.10 -23.10 -6.16
CA ASN A 137 -4.39 -23.72 -7.46
C ASN A 137 -5.83 -23.44 -7.92
N ASN A 138 -6.15 -22.18 -8.22
CA ASN A 138 -7.49 -21.77 -8.68
C ASN A 138 -7.43 -20.86 -9.92
N PRO A 139 -8.58 -20.54 -10.54
CA PRO A 139 -8.61 -19.67 -11.71
C PRO A 139 -7.97 -18.30 -11.49
N LEU A 140 -8.10 -17.73 -10.28
CA LEU A 140 -7.57 -16.41 -9.96
C LEU A 140 -6.03 -16.43 -9.88
N THR A 141 -5.45 -17.45 -9.24
CA THR A 141 -3.99 -17.61 -9.20
C THR A 141 -3.45 -17.85 -10.61
N ARG A 142 -4.07 -18.73 -11.41
CA ARG A 142 -3.68 -18.94 -12.82
C ARG A 142 -3.76 -17.66 -13.66
N ALA A 143 -4.82 -16.87 -13.52
CA ALA A 143 -4.95 -15.58 -14.19
C ALA A 143 -3.83 -14.62 -13.77
N THR A 144 -3.52 -14.56 -12.47
CA THR A 144 -2.43 -13.76 -11.91
C THR A 144 -1.07 -14.19 -12.46
N GLN A 145 -0.81 -15.49 -12.56
CA GLN A 145 0.42 -16.05 -13.12
C GLN A 145 0.61 -15.66 -14.59
N SER A 146 -0.48 -15.72 -15.37
CA SER A 146 -0.45 -15.38 -16.79
C SER A 146 -0.22 -13.89 -17.07
N ASN A 147 -0.51 -13.01 -16.10
CA ASN A 147 -0.40 -11.57 -16.25
C ASN A 147 0.18 -10.89 -15.00
N LEU A 148 1.29 -11.44 -14.51
CA LEU A 148 1.90 -10.98 -13.26
C LEU A 148 2.23 -9.48 -13.26
N PRO A 149 2.78 -8.88 -14.33
CA PRO A 149 3.04 -7.44 -14.36
C PRO A 149 1.77 -6.60 -14.13
N ALA A 150 0.65 -6.94 -14.78
CA ALA A 150 -0.60 -6.21 -14.59
C ALA A 150 -1.17 -6.42 -13.19
N ALA A 151 -1.04 -7.63 -12.63
CA ALA A 151 -1.48 -7.91 -11.26
C ALA A 151 -0.67 -7.11 -10.23
N ILE A 152 0.65 -7.02 -10.39
CA ILE A 152 1.53 -6.20 -9.53
C ILE A 152 1.17 -4.71 -9.68
N ALA A 153 1.04 -4.21 -10.90
CA ALA A 153 0.65 -2.82 -11.13
C ALA A 153 -0.70 -2.49 -10.48
N LEU A 154 -1.71 -3.35 -10.67
CA LEU A 154 -3.03 -3.19 -10.05
C LEU A 154 -2.94 -3.20 -8.52
N HIS A 155 -2.14 -4.11 -7.94
CA HIS A 155 -1.95 -4.21 -6.50
C HIS A 155 -1.39 -2.91 -5.90
N PHE A 156 -0.33 -2.37 -6.50
CA PHE A 156 0.28 -1.11 -6.07
C PHE A 156 -0.61 0.10 -6.29
N VAL A 157 -1.29 0.20 -7.43
CA VAL A 157 -2.22 1.29 -7.72
C VAL A 157 -3.38 1.29 -6.71
N ALA A 158 -4.01 0.14 -6.48
CA ALA A 158 -5.11 0.03 -5.53
C ALA A 158 -4.66 0.39 -4.10
N GLY A 159 -3.50 -0.09 -3.68
CA GLY A 159 -2.92 0.25 -2.38
C GLY A 159 -2.65 1.76 -2.23
N ILE A 160 -1.99 2.39 -3.20
CA ILE A 160 -1.75 3.83 -3.17
C ILE A 160 -3.06 4.62 -3.13
N VAL A 161 -4.07 4.25 -3.91
CA VAL A 161 -5.39 4.90 -3.88
C VAL A 161 -6.01 4.82 -2.49
N TRP A 162 -6.02 3.65 -1.86
CA TRP A 162 -6.52 3.49 -0.50
C TRP A 162 -5.71 4.29 0.52
N ALA A 163 -4.40 4.37 0.37
CA ALA A 163 -3.54 5.16 1.26
C ALA A 163 -3.82 6.66 1.16
N VAL A 164 -4.02 7.19 -0.05
CA VAL A 164 -4.41 8.60 -0.26
C VAL A 164 -5.79 8.89 0.35
N VAL A 165 -6.75 7.97 0.20
CA VAL A 165 -8.05 8.05 0.87
C VAL A 165 -7.89 8.05 2.39
N TYR A 166 -7.03 7.18 2.92
CA TYR A 166 -6.74 7.12 4.35
C TYR A 166 -6.15 8.44 4.85
N THR A 167 -5.05 8.91 4.28
CA THR A 167 -4.33 10.09 4.79
C THR A 167 -5.14 11.38 4.62
N GLY A 168 -5.83 11.55 3.50
CA GLY A 168 -6.58 12.77 3.21
C GLY A 168 -7.94 12.84 3.90
N LEU A 169 -8.61 11.70 4.08
CA LEU A 169 -10.01 11.67 4.52
C LEU A 169 -10.20 10.96 5.86
N VAL A 170 -9.58 9.81 6.09
CA VAL A 170 -9.93 8.97 7.25
C VAL A 170 -9.07 9.29 8.47
N GLU A 171 -7.76 9.41 8.31
CA GLU A 171 -6.78 9.69 9.37
C GLU A 171 -7.17 10.86 10.26
N PRO A 172 -7.65 12.02 9.73
CA PRO A 172 -8.00 13.18 10.55
C PRO A 172 -9.16 12.94 11.51
N ARG A 173 -9.99 11.93 11.22
CA ARG A 173 -11.21 11.60 11.97
C ARG A 173 -10.99 10.51 13.00
N LEU A 174 -9.83 9.85 12.96
CA LEU A 174 -9.49 8.74 13.84
C LEU A 174 -8.53 9.19 14.94
N HIS A 175 -8.85 8.80 16.17
CA HIS A 175 -8.03 9.07 17.35
C HIS A 175 -7.19 7.86 17.74
N GLY A 176 -6.03 8.11 18.35
CA GLY A 176 -5.14 7.07 18.89
C GLY A 176 -3.87 6.85 18.07
N PRO A 177 -3.11 5.78 18.37
CA PRO A 177 -1.82 5.49 17.72
C PRO A 177 -2.00 5.09 16.25
N GLY A 178 -0.95 5.29 15.44
CA GLY A 178 -0.93 5.04 14.00
C GLY A 178 -1.47 3.66 13.62
N TRP A 179 -0.89 2.60 14.19
CA TRP A 179 -1.27 1.21 13.94
C TRP A 179 -2.77 0.94 14.16
N ARG A 180 -3.37 1.53 15.21
CA ARG A 180 -4.79 1.32 15.54
C ARG A 180 -5.68 2.00 14.51
N ARG A 181 -5.34 3.23 14.10
CA ARG A 181 -6.10 3.98 13.08
C ARG A 181 -6.02 3.28 11.73
N GLY A 182 -4.85 2.79 11.39
CA GLY A 182 -4.61 1.98 10.20
C GLY A 182 -5.38 0.66 10.18
N LEU A 183 -5.42 -0.08 11.30
CA LEU A 183 -6.23 -1.29 11.44
C LEU A 183 -7.73 -1.03 11.29
N ILE A 184 -8.25 0.02 11.94
CA ILE A 184 -9.67 0.41 11.80
C ILE A 184 -9.99 0.69 10.34
N PHE A 185 -9.13 1.45 9.65
CA PHE A 185 -9.30 1.74 8.24
C PHE A 185 -9.24 0.49 7.37
N ALA A 186 -8.32 -0.44 7.64
CA ALA A 186 -8.11 -1.66 6.85
C ALA A 186 -9.33 -2.59 6.77
N VAL A 187 -10.28 -2.48 7.71
CA VAL A 187 -11.57 -3.17 7.61
C VAL A 187 -12.30 -2.81 6.31
N VAL A 188 -12.19 -1.56 5.84
CA VAL A 188 -12.86 -1.09 4.62
C VAL A 188 -12.32 -1.77 3.34
N PRO A 189 -11.01 -1.70 3.00
CA PRO A 189 -10.47 -2.40 1.85
C PRO A 189 -10.59 -3.93 2.00
N TRP A 190 -10.52 -4.48 3.22
CA TRP A 190 -10.78 -5.89 3.46
C TRP A 190 -12.20 -6.29 3.03
N LEU A 191 -13.24 -5.59 3.52
CA LEU A 191 -14.62 -5.84 3.12
C LEU A 191 -14.82 -5.60 1.63
N PHE A 192 -14.26 -4.51 1.08
CA PHE A 192 -14.29 -4.26 -0.37
C PHE A 192 -13.71 -5.43 -1.16
N SER A 193 -12.61 -6.02 -0.69
CA SER A 193 -11.99 -7.14 -1.37
C SER A 193 -12.89 -8.39 -1.38
N LEU A 194 -13.58 -8.67 -0.27
CA LEU A 194 -14.44 -9.85 -0.13
C LEU A 194 -15.78 -9.73 -0.86
N PHE A 195 -16.36 -8.53 -0.88
CA PHE A 195 -17.70 -8.28 -1.40
C PHE A 195 -17.72 -7.68 -2.81
N VAL A 196 -16.61 -7.10 -3.27
CA VAL A 196 -16.52 -6.47 -4.60
C VAL A 196 -15.42 -7.11 -5.42
N PHE A 197 -14.17 -7.06 -4.96
CA PHE A 197 -13.04 -7.48 -5.78
C PHE A 197 -13.08 -8.98 -6.12
N LEU A 198 -13.16 -9.86 -5.11
CA LEU A 198 -13.18 -11.32 -5.31
C LEU A 198 -14.32 -11.77 -6.22
N PRO A 199 -15.59 -11.34 -6.03
CA PRO A 199 -16.66 -11.63 -6.99
C PRO A 199 -16.33 -11.20 -8.42
N VAL A 200 -15.83 -9.98 -8.62
CA VAL A 200 -15.51 -9.42 -9.94
C VAL A 200 -14.43 -10.22 -10.65
N VAL A 201 -13.43 -10.74 -9.92
CA VAL A 201 -12.35 -11.54 -10.49
C VAL A 201 -12.64 -13.05 -10.51
N GLY A 202 -13.89 -13.45 -10.22
CA GLY A 202 -14.34 -14.84 -10.31
C GLY A 202 -14.08 -15.70 -9.06
N GLY A 203 -13.63 -15.12 -7.95
CA GLY A 203 -13.50 -15.80 -6.65
C GLY A 203 -14.82 -15.96 -5.88
N GLY A 204 -15.91 -15.34 -6.35
CA GLY A 204 -17.21 -15.37 -5.69
C GLY A 204 -17.28 -14.55 -4.40
N PHE A 205 -18.47 -14.47 -3.79
CA PHE A 205 -18.66 -13.78 -2.51
C PHE A 205 -17.84 -14.44 -1.41
N LEU A 206 -17.10 -13.64 -0.62
CA LEU A 206 -16.20 -14.12 0.43
C LEU A 206 -15.07 -15.05 -0.06
N GLY A 207 -14.87 -15.21 -1.38
CA GLY A 207 -13.93 -16.19 -1.92
C GLY A 207 -14.48 -17.62 -2.00
N LEU A 208 -15.78 -17.83 -1.84
CA LEU A 208 -16.37 -19.18 -1.79
C LEU A 208 -16.21 -19.97 -3.09
N ALA A 209 -16.08 -19.33 -4.25
CA ALA A 209 -15.87 -20.03 -5.52
C ALA A 209 -14.42 -20.54 -5.71
N ILE A 210 -13.54 -20.28 -4.74
CA ILE A 210 -12.16 -20.80 -4.71
C ILE A 210 -12.14 -22.22 -4.10
N ASP A 211 -13.20 -22.65 -3.40
CA ASP A 211 -13.29 -23.95 -2.71
C ASP A 211 -12.19 -24.20 -1.66
N ALA A 212 -11.53 -23.13 -1.19
CA ALA A 212 -10.49 -23.16 -0.16
C ALA A 212 -11.03 -23.01 1.28
N GLY A 213 -12.31 -23.31 1.49
CA GLY A 213 -12.98 -23.13 2.78
C GLY A 213 -12.91 -21.67 3.29
N PRO A 214 -12.61 -21.43 4.59
CA PRO A 214 -12.51 -20.09 5.15
C PRO A 214 -11.16 -19.40 4.88
N LEU A 215 -10.19 -20.09 4.26
CA LEU A 215 -8.84 -19.56 4.07
C LEU A 215 -8.79 -18.25 3.26
N PRO A 216 -9.60 -18.04 2.20
CA PRO A 216 -9.63 -16.76 1.50
C PRO A 216 -10.01 -15.60 2.42
N ILE A 217 -10.95 -15.79 3.36
CA ILE A 217 -11.39 -14.73 4.29
C ILE A 217 -10.28 -14.41 5.28
N ILE A 218 -9.69 -15.45 5.90
CA ILE A 218 -8.65 -15.33 6.93
C ILE A 218 -7.37 -14.75 6.34
N GLY A 219 -6.89 -15.31 5.23
CA GLY A 219 -5.69 -14.82 4.55
C GLY A 219 -5.85 -13.37 4.13
N ASN A 220 -6.99 -13.01 3.54
CA ASN A 220 -7.25 -11.65 3.11
C ASN A 220 -7.34 -10.66 4.30
N LEU A 221 -7.88 -11.09 5.45
CA LEU A 221 -7.86 -10.30 6.69
C LEU A 221 -6.42 -10.03 7.16
N ILE A 222 -5.57 -11.05 7.17
CA ILE A 222 -4.15 -10.92 7.57
C ILE A 222 -3.44 -9.91 6.66
N LEU A 223 -3.64 -10.00 5.34
CA LEU A 223 -3.03 -9.09 4.38
C LEU A 223 -3.43 -7.63 4.61
N HIS A 224 -4.73 -7.38 4.78
CA HIS A 224 -5.22 -6.02 5.01
C HIS A 224 -4.84 -5.49 6.40
N ALA A 225 -4.74 -6.36 7.41
CA ALA A 225 -4.24 -5.97 8.72
C ALA A 225 -2.77 -5.52 8.64
N ALA A 226 -1.92 -6.27 7.94
CA ALA A 226 -0.52 -5.89 7.70
C ALA A 226 -0.44 -4.54 6.95
N TYR A 227 -1.20 -4.41 5.86
CA TYR A 227 -1.32 -3.14 5.12
C TYR A 227 -1.75 -1.98 6.02
N GLY A 228 -2.82 -2.15 6.81
CA GLY A 228 -3.38 -1.13 7.68
C GLY A 228 -2.39 -0.66 8.76
N VAL A 229 -1.79 -1.61 9.49
CA VAL A 229 -0.79 -1.30 10.53
C VAL A 229 0.35 -0.49 9.93
N THR A 230 0.93 -0.95 8.83
CA THR A 230 2.04 -0.26 8.17
C THR A 230 1.64 1.12 7.68
N LEU A 231 0.49 1.24 7.00
CA LEU A 231 -0.01 2.51 6.50
C LEU A 231 -0.17 3.54 7.63
N GLY A 232 -0.77 3.15 8.75
CA GLY A 232 -1.02 4.04 9.88
C GLY A 232 0.26 4.48 10.60
N GLU A 233 1.24 3.59 10.75
CA GLU A 233 2.54 3.92 11.34
C GLU A 233 3.39 4.80 10.41
N VAL A 234 3.50 4.44 9.13
CA VAL A 234 4.30 5.20 8.15
C VAL A 234 3.72 6.60 7.95
N THR A 235 2.39 6.76 7.93
CA THR A 235 1.75 8.08 7.85
C THR A 235 2.14 8.98 9.02
N VAL A 236 2.22 8.42 10.24
CA VAL A 236 2.65 9.17 11.44
C VAL A 236 4.14 9.51 11.36
N ALA A 237 4.98 8.55 10.97
CA ALA A 237 6.42 8.75 10.86
C ALA A 237 6.76 9.84 9.83
N GLU A 238 6.20 9.75 8.63
CA GLU A 238 6.41 10.74 7.55
C GLU A 238 5.86 12.11 7.90
N GLY A 239 4.69 12.18 8.56
CA GLY A 239 4.14 13.45 9.05
C GLY A 239 5.06 14.16 10.03
N LEU A 240 5.78 13.41 10.88
CA LEU A 240 6.76 13.98 11.81
C LEU A 240 8.04 14.43 11.10
N MET A 241 8.46 13.74 10.04
CA MET A 241 9.65 14.11 9.26
C MET A 241 9.42 15.38 8.42
N SER A 242 8.25 15.51 7.77
CA SER A 242 7.88 16.71 6.99
C SER A 242 7.85 17.98 7.88
N GLU A 243 7.39 17.87 9.13
CA GLU A 243 7.41 18.98 10.08
C GLU A 243 8.83 19.40 10.48
N GLY A 244 9.72 18.41 10.67
CA GLY A 244 11.13 18.65 11.00
C GLY A 244 11.90 19.43 9.94
N ASP A 245 11.46 19.38 8.68
CA ASP A 245 12.05 20.19 7.61
C ASP A 245 11.66 21.67 7.69
N ARG A 246 10.51 22.02 8.29
CA ARG A 246 9.95 23.40 8.28
C ARG A 246 10.26 24.23 9.52
N VAL A 247 10.52 23.62 10.68
CA VAL A 247 10.68 24.33 11.97
C VAL A 247 12.16 24.67 12.29
N ARG A 248 13.07 24.58 11.32
CA ARG A 248 14.49 24.32 11.62
C ARG A 248 15.33 25.43 12.24
N ASP A 249 15.98 25.03 13.32
CA ASP A 249 17.33 25.40 13.76
C ASP A 249 18.35 24.86 12.72
N PRO A 250 19.35 25.63 12.23
CA PRO A 250 20.23 25.27 11.12
C PRO A 250 21.07 23.98 11.27
N ALA A 251 21.12 23.33 12.43
CA ALA A 251 21.89 22.09 12.67
C ALA A 251 21.09 20.77 12.45
N GLU A 252 19.76 20.80 12.54
CA GLU A 252 18.87 19.63 12.29
C GLU A 252 18.71 19.20 10.79
N PRO A 253 19.01 20.02 9.74
CA PRO A 253 18.92 19.60 8.34
C PRO A 253 19.93 18.56 7.89
N ALA A 254 21.13 18.57 8.46
CA ALA A 254 22.16 17.61 8.08
C ALA A 254 21.74 16.17 8.42
N ALA A 255 21.10 15.97 9.57
CA ALA A 255 20.66 14.66 10.06
C ALA A 255 19.57 14.02 9.18
N LEU A 256 18.49 14.74 8.90
CA LEU A 256 17.34 14.19 8.16
C LEU A 256 17.60 14.09 6.66
N SER A 257 18.32 15.05 6.06
CA SER A 257 18.77 14.92 4.67
C SER A 257 19.70 13.72 4.50
N HIS A 258 20.50 13.41 5.52
CA HIS A 258 21.30 12.19 5.55
C HIS A 258 20.41 10.94 5.58
N VAL A 259 19.38 10.87 6.43
CA VAL A 259 18.43 9.72 6.46
C VAL A 259 17.71 9.54 5.13
N GLN A 260 17.16 10.61 4.55
CA GLN A 260 16.50 10.55 3.23
C GLN A 260 17.47 10.08 2.14
N ARG A 261 18.70 10.59 2.16
CA ARG A 261 19.75 10.17 1.22
C ARG A 261 20.14 8.72 1.43
N MET A 262 20.20 8.23 2.66
CA MET A 262 20.50 6.83 2.99
C MET A 262 19.36 5.89 2.57
N ILE A 263 18.10 6.27 2.79
CA ILE A 263 16.93 5.52 2.29
C ILE A 263 16.97 5.47 0.75
N ALA A 264 17.16 6.63 0.08
CA ALA A 264 17.25 6.68 -1.38
C ALA A 264 18.43 5.85 -1.93
N LEU A 265 19.60 5.94 -1.28
CA LEU A 265 20.79 5.16 -1.60
C LEU A 265 20.62 3.67 -1.33
N ALA A 266 19.72 3.25 -0.42
CA ALA A 266 19.47 1.85 -0.12
C ALA A 266 18.36 1.24 -0.99
N VAL A 267 17.39 2.04 -1.44
CA VAL A 267 16.30 1.60 -2.34
C VAL A 267 16.83 1.11 -3.68
N VAL A 268 17.75 1.84 -4.32
CA VAL A 268 18.25 1.51 -5.66
C VAL A 268 19.08 0.22 -5.67
N PRO A 269 20.08 0.02 -4.80
CA PRO A 269 20.78 -1.25 -4.67
C PRO A 269 19.85 -2.37 -4.21
N GLY A 270 18.93 -2.09 -3.29
CA GLY A 270 17.91 -3.05 -2.86
C GLY A 270 17.09 -3.57 -4.04
N LEU A 271 16.58 -2.68 -4.89
CA LEU A 271 15.87 -3.00 -6.13
C LEU A 271 16.72 -3.90 -7.03
N LEU A 272 17.96 -3.50 -7.32
CA LEU A 272 18.84 -4.20 -8.24
C LEU A 272 19.23 -5.59 -7.72
N ILE A 273 19.66 -5.67 -6.45
CA ILE A 273 20.02 -6.93 -5.80
C ILE A 273 18.80 -7.85 -5.74
N GLY A 274 17.65 -7.32 -5.34
CA GLY A 274 16.39 -8.06 -5.31
C GLY A 274 16.02 -8.61 -6.69
N ALA A 275 16.14 -7.80 -7.74
CA ALA A 275 15.87 -8.22 -9.11
C ALA A 275 16.82 -9.33 -9.58
N VAL A 276 18.11 -9.19 -9.29
CA VAL A 276 19.14 -10.20 -9.62
C VAL A 276 18.89 -11.49 -8.86
N VAL A 277 18.65 -11.43 -7.55
CA VAL A 277 18.32 -12.60 -6.73
C VAL A 277 17.05 -13.28 -7.26
N GLY A 278 16.01 -12.51 -7.56
CA GLY A 278 14.78 -13.04 -8.15
C GLY A 278 15.02 -13.74 -9.49
N LEU A 279 15.85 -13.16 -10.36
CA LEU A 279 16.21 -13.75 -11.64
C LEU A 279 17.00 -15.07 -11.48
N LEU A 280 17.99 -15.08 -10.59
CA LEU A 280 18.85 -16.24 -10.35
C LEU A 280 18.10 -17.39 -9.67
N THR A 281 17.14 -17.07 -8.81
CA THR A 281 16.36 -18.07 -8.06
C THR A 281 15.10 -18.54 -8.78
N ALA A 282 14.68 -17.85 -9.85
CA ALA A 282 13.46 -18.15 -10.60
C ALA A 282 13.29 -19.63 -11.00
N PRO A 283 14.32 -20.33 -11.54
CA PRO A 283 14.17 -21.72 -11.94
C PRO A 283 13.89 -22.68 -10.78
N VAL A 284 14.29 -22.30 -9.56
CA VAL A 284 14.20 -23.13 -8.36
C VAL A 284 12.93 -22.82 -7.57
N VAL A 285 12.64 -21.52 -7.38
CA VAL A 285 11.59 -21.06 -6.44
C VAL A 285 10.24 -20.91 -7.15
N ALA A 286 10.23 -20.66 -8.45
CA ALA A 286 9.01 -20.43 -9.22
C ALA A 286 9.09 -21.12 -10.60
N PRO A 287 9.28 -22.46 -10.65
CA PRO A 287 9.30 -23.18 -11.91
C PRO A 287 7.98 -22.98 -12.66
N GLY A 288 8.08 -22.53 -13.92
CA GLY A 288 6.92 -22.20 -14.76
C GLY A 288 6.58 -20.72 -14.88
N PHE A 289 7.18 -19.85 -14.07
CA PHE A 289 7.06 -18.40 -14.23
C PHE A 289 8.14 -17.85 -15.17
N ALA A 290 7.80 -16.81 -15.93
CA ALA A 290 8.80 -16.07 -16.70
C ALA A 290 9.85 -15.48 -15.74
N PRO A 291 11.17 -15.71 -15.93
CA PRO A 291 12.20 -15.23 -15.01
C PRO A 291 12.15 -13.73 -14.74
N ALA A 292 11.78 -12.94 -15.75
CA ALA A 292 11.57 -11.49 -15.60
C ALA A 292 10.47 -11.13 -14.59
N SER A 293 9.41 -11.94 -14.51
CA SER A 293 8.30 -11.73 -13.55
C SER A 293 8.75 -11.99 -12.12
N VAL A 294 9.56 -13.03 -11.91
CA VAL A 294 10.16 -13.33 -10.60
C VAL A 294 11.18 -12.24 -10.21
N ALA A 295 11.95 -11.73 -11.18
CA ALA A 295 12.85 -10.60 -10.97
C ALA A 295 12.10 -9.34 -10.52
N VAL A 296 10.93 -9.03 -11.09
CA VAL A 296 10.11 -7.87 -10.63
C VAL A 296 9.67 -8.05 -9.18
N VAL A 297 9.23 -9.25 -8.79
CA VAL A 297 8.87 -9.54 -7.39
C VAL A 297 10.09 -9.38 -6.48
N GLY A 298 11.23 -9.96 -6.88
CA GLY A 298 12.49 -9.81 -6.17
C GLY A 298 12.89 -8.34 -6.02
N ALA A 299 12.71 -7.54 -7.07
CA ALA A 299 13.00 -6.10 -7.06
C ALA A 299 12.15 -5.36 -6.02
N VAL A 300 10.85 -5.66 -5.94
CA VAL A 300 9.94 -5.08 -4.94
C VAL A 300 10.37 -5.46 -3.53
N VAL A 301 10.65 -6.74 -3.27
CA VAL A 301 11.13 -7.21 -1.97
C VAL A 301 12.44 -6.51 -1.61
N GLY A 302 13.37 -6.43 -2.55
CA GLY A 302 14.64 -5.76 -2.39
C GLY A 302 14.50 -4.26 -2.09
N CYS A 303 13.57 -3.55 -2.74
CA CYS A 303 13.23 -2.17 -2.39
C CYS A 303 12.81 -2.03 -0.94
N VAL A 304 11.90 -2.90 -0.46
CA VAL A 304 11.43 -2.87 0.93
C VAL A 304 12.58 -3.09 1.90
N THR A 305 13.40 -4.11 1.65
CA THR A 305 14.59 -4.39 2.46
C THR A 305 15.54 -3.19 2.45
N GLY A 306 15.73 -2.54 1.30
CA GLY A 306 16.52 -1.31 1.18
C GLY A 306 15.98 -0.16 2.03
N VAL A 307 14.67 0.12 1.97
CA VAL A 307 14.02 1.14 2.82
C VAL A 307 14.26 0.83 4.30
N LEU A 308 14.04 -0.42 4.72
CA LEU A 308 14.23 -0.83 6.12
C LEU A 308 15.69 -0.65 6.55
N LEU A 309 16.66 -1.14 5.78
CA LEU A 309 18.09 -1.02 6.10
C LEU A 309 18.56 0.43 6.14
N GLY A 310 18.13 1.26 5.17
CA GLY A 310 18.45 2.69 5.14
C GLY A 310 17.84 3.46 6.32
N SER A 311 16.70 3.01 6.85
CA SER A 311 16.11 3.59 8.06
C SER A 311 16.89 3.25 9.34
N PHE A 312 17.53 2.09 9.40
CA PHE A 312 18.31 1.65 10.57
C PHE A 312 19.74 2.21 10.62
N SER A 313 20.36 2.54 9.48
CA SER A 313 21.74 3.05 9.43
C SER A 313 21.95 4.36 10.20
N TRP A 314 20.88 5.09 10.48
CA TRP A 314 20.91 6.27 11.35
C TRP A 314 21.25 5.95 12.81
N THR A 315 20.80 4.80 13.31
CA THR A 315 20.91 4.47 14.75
C THR A 315 22.33 4.12 15.19
N THR A 316 23.21 3.77 14.26
CA THR A 316 24.58 3.36 14.53
C THR A 316 25.59 4.51 14.49
N SER A 317 25.24 5.65 13.90
CA SER A 317 26.08 6.86 13.83
C SER A 317 25.65 7.87 14.89
N GLY A 318 25.68 7.47 16.16
CA GLY A 318 25.44 8.36 17.29
C GLY A 318 26.46 9.52 17.34
N PRO A 319 26.09 10.69 17.89
CA PRO A 319 26.89 11.91 17.85
C PRO A 319 28.07 11.92 18.84
N GLU A 320 28.87 10.86 18.91
CA GLU A 320 30.00 10.80 19.87
C GLU A 320 31.26 11.57 19.43
N GLU A 321 31.33 12.14 18.22
CA GLU A 321 32.53 12.87 17.77
C GLU A 321 32.23 14.11 16.89
N ALA A 322 31.53 15.11 17.45
CA ALA A 322 31.51 16.46 16.89
C ALA A 322 31.63 17.53 17.99
#